data_AF-A0AB74C9B1-F1
#
_entry.id   AF-A0AB74C9B1-F1
#
_cell.length_a   1.000
_cell.length_b   1.000
_cell.length_c   1.000
_cell.angle_alpha   90.00
_cell.angle_beta   90.00
_cell.angle_gamma   90.00
#
_symmetry.space_group_name_H-M   'P 1'
#
loop_
_entity.id
_entity.type
_entity.pdbx_description
1 polymer ?
#
loop_
_entity_poly.entity_id
_entity_poly.type
_entity_poly.pdbx_seq_one_letter_code
_entity_poly.pdbx_strand_id
1 'polypeptide(L)'
;MTAKRTNPNQLGMRHFVTYISLLQAQWDKIYDGSRDNAYVYQRHIEWLKEVVPADRLIFFSVKDGWGPLCKALGKEVPKDIPFPRINDSKAIDRVAQYHIKRGLARWAVVFTVVGVLSAWWFMRV
;
A
#
# COMPACT_ATOMS: atom_id res chain seq x y z
N MET A 1 28.40 -18.55 -4.55
CA MET A 1 28.05 -17.17 -4.97
C MET A 1 27.46 -16.45 -3.76
N THR A 2 28.27 -15.64 -3.08
CA THR A 2 27.88 -14.87 -1.90
C THR A 2 27.15 -13.61 -2.34
N ALA A 3 25.86 -13.50 -2.04
CA ALA A 3 25.09 -12.29 -2.26
C ALA A 3 25.71 -11.16 -1.43
N LYS A 4 26.35 -10.19 -2.11
CA LYS A 4 26.95 -9.02 -1.49
C LYS A 4 25.84 -8.24 -0.79
N ARG A 5 25.90 -8.17 0.54
CA ARG A 5 24.95 -7.43 1.39
C ARG A 5 24.89 -5.98 0.90
N THR A 6 23.80 -5.59 0.22
CA THR A 6 23.60 -4.22 -0.28
C THR A 6 23.54 -3.24 0.88
N ASN A 7 24.30 -2.15 0.78
CA ASN A 7 24.35 -1.09 1.79
C ASN A 7 22.95 -0.44 1.93
N PRO A 8 22.33 -0.43 3.13
CA PRO A 8 20.98 0.10 3.34
C PRO A 8 20.81 1.58 2.97
N ASN A 9 21.91 2.33 2.88
CA ASN A 9 21.89 3.76 2.53
C ASN A 9 21.98 4.03 1.01
N GLN A 10 22.00 2.99 0.16
CA GLN A 10 21.96 3.13 -1.31
C GLN A 10 20.56 2.96 -1.91
N LEU A 11 19.50 2.96 -1.09
CA LEU A 11 18.12 2.83 -1.56
C LEU A 11 17.58 4.16 -2.14
N GLY A 12 18.31 4.75 -3.10
CA GLY A 12 17.82 5.88 -3.89
C GLY A 12 16.89 5.43 -5.02
N MET A 13 16.28 6.39 -5.73
CA MET A 13 15.38 6.15 -6.88
C MET A 13 15.99 5.29 -8.00
N ARG A 14 17.32 5.15 -8.03
CA ARG A 14 18.07 4.33 -8.99
C ARG A 14 17.53 2.90 -9.14
N HIS A 15 17.13 2.26 -8.05
CA HIS A 15 16.65 0.88 -8.06
C HIS A 15 15.13 0.77 -7.99
N PHE A 16 14.42 1.88 -7.87
CA PHE A 16 12.97 1.89 -7.73
C PHE A 16 12.27 1.30 -8.96
N VAL A 17 12.67 1.73 -10.16
CA VAL A 17 12.08 1.21 -11.42
C VAL A 17 12.33 -0.29 -11.56
N THR A 18 13.57 -0.74 -11.29
CA THR A 18 13.91 -2.16 -11.30
C THR A 18 13.07 -2.93 -10.29
N TYR A 19 12.95 -2.45 -9.05
CA TYR A 19 12.12 -3.07 -8.02
C TYR A 19 10.65 -3.22 -8.46
N ILE A 20 10.04 -2.16 -8.99
CA ILE A 20 8.65 -2.21 -9.49
C ILE A 20 8.51 -3.21 -10.64
N SER A 21 9.46 -3.22 -11.59
CA SER A 21 9.43 -4.18 -12.71
C SER A 21 9.52 -5.63 -12.24
N LEU A 22 10.33 -5.91 -11.21
CA LEU A 22 10.45 -7.25 -10.62
C LEU A 22 9.18 -7.65 -9.87
N LEU A 23 8.54 -6.74 -9.15
CA LEU A 23 7.24 -7.01 -8.51
C LEU A 23 6.17 -7.34 -9.54
N GLN A 24 6.16 -6.63 -10.68
CA GLN A 24 5.21 -6.90 -11.75
C GLN A 24 5.50 -8.26 -12.42
N ALA A 25 6.75 -8.57 -12.72
CA ALA A 25 7.11 -9.89 -13.26
C ALA A 25 6.75 -11.04 -12.28
N GLN A 26 6.93 -10.82 -10.98
CA GLN A 26 6.53 -11.78 -9.95
C GLN A 26 5.01 -11.93 -9.86
N TRP A 27 4.26 -10.84 -10.00
CA TRP A 27 2.81 -10.85 -10.08
C TRP A 27 2.33 -11.68 -11.26
N ASP A 28 2.86 -11.38 -12.45
CA ASP A 28 2.48 -12.05 -13.69
C ASP A 28 2.77 -13.56 -13.60
N LYS A 29 3.88 -13.94 -12.95
CA LYS A 29 4.23 -15.34 -12.71
C LYS A 29 3.28 -16.08 -11.76
N ILE A 30 2.82 -15.44 -10.68
CA ILE A 30 1.97 -16.12 -9.68
C ILE A 30 0.50 -16.13 -10.12
N TYR A 31 0.04 -15.02 -10.72
CA TYR A 31 -1.37 -14.74 -10.98
C TYR A 31 -1.73 -14.67 -12.48
N ASP A 32 -0.85 -15.16 -13.36
CA ASP A 32 -1.08 -15.18 -14.82
C ASP A 32 -1.43 -13.78 -15.40
N GLY A 33 -0.83 -12.75 -14.82
CA GLY A 33 -1.10 -11.34 -15.16
C GLY A 33 -2.52 -10.85 -14.82
N SER A 34 -3.36 -11.69 -14.21
CA SER A 34 -4.74 -11.34 -13.89
C SER A 34 -4.83 -10.14 -12.94
N ARG A 35 -5.84 -9.32 -13.16
CA ARG A 35 -6.25 -8.19 -12.31
C ARG A 35 -7.65 -8.40 -11.71
N ASP A 36 -8.25 -9.57 -11.93
CA ASP A 36 -9.52 -9.93 -11.32
C ASP A 36 -9.30 -10.28 -9.84
N ASN A 37 -9.91 -9.51 -8.94
CA ASN A 37 -9.66 -9.63 -7.50
C ASN A 37 -10.08 -11.00 -6.93
N ALA A 38 -11.17 -11.58 -7.45
CA ALA A 38 -11.67 -12.86 -6.94
C ALA A 38 -10.74 -14.01 -7.35
N TYR A 39 -10.33 -14.04 -8.62
CA TYR A 39 -9.34 -14.97 -9.13
C TYR A 39 -8.00 -14.82 -8.40
N VAL A 40 -7.48 -13.60 -8.27
CA VAL A 40 -6.20 -13.33 -7.59
C VAL A 40 -6.25 -13.80 -6.14
N TYR A 41 -7.34 -13.52 -5.42
CA TYR A 41 -7.52 -13.99 -4.05
C TYR A 41 -7.47 -15.51 -3.97
N GLN A 42 -8.26 -16.21 -4.78
CA GLN A 42 -8.33 -17.67 -4.76
C GLN A 42 -6.97 -18.29 -5.13
N ARG A 43 -6.35 -17.83 -6.21
CA ARG A 43 -5.03 -18.28 -6.65
C ARG A 43 -3.96 -18.03 -5.59
N HIS A 44 -4.00 -16.89 -4.90
CA HIS A 44 -3.07 -16.58 -3.82
C HIS A 44 -3.20 -17.56 -2.65
N ILE A 45 -4.43 -17.88 -2.25
CA ILE A 45 -4.69 -18.84 -1.17
C ILE A 45 -4.16 -20.24 -1.53
N GLU A 46 -4.35 -20.67 -2.77
CA GLU A 46 -3.81 -21.94 -3.29
C GLU A 46 -2.28 -21.92 -3.30
N TRP A 47 -1.69 -20.86 -3.86
CA TRP A 47 -0.24 -20.68 -3.89
C TRP A 47 0.39 -20.71 -2.50
N LEU A 48 -0.24 -20.07 -1.50
CA LEU A 48 0.23 -20.13 -0.11
C LEU A 48 0.24 -21.57 0.45
N LYS A 49 -0.77 -22.39 0.12
CA LYS A 49 -0.82 -23.80 0.52
C LYS A 49 0.23 -24.66 -0.19
N GLU A 50 0.61 -24.30 -1.42
CA GLU A 50 1.66 -24.98 -2.19
C GLU A 50 3.06 -24.71 -1.61
N VAL A 51 3.34 -23.46 -1.20
CA VAL A 51 4.72 -23.01 -0.90
C VAL A 51 5.02 -22.88 0.59
N VAL A 52 4.02 -22.74 1.45
CA VAL A 52 4.21 -22.59 2.90
C VAL A 52 3.94 -23.94 3.58
N PRO A 53 4.88 -24.47 4.40
CA PRO A 53 4.62 -25.65 5.21
C PRO A 53 3.35 -25.49 6.05
N ALA A 54 2.51 -26.53 6.09
CA ALA A 54 1.19 -26.45 6.71
C ALA A 54 1.23 -26.07 8.21
N ASP A 55 2.28 -26.48 8.93
CA ASP A 55 2.54 -26.14 10.33
C ASP A 55 2.90 -24.67 10.54
N ARG A 56 3.24 -23.94 9.47
CA ARG A 56 3.59 -22.51 9.47
C ARG A 56 2.57 -21.63 8.75
N LEU A 57 1.47 -22.20 8.26
CA LEU A 57 0.41 -21.48 7.56
C LEU A 57 -0.84 -21.38 8.42
N ILE A 58 -1.31 -20.15 8.64
CA ILE A 58 -2.59 -19.88 9.29
C ILE A 58 -3.45 -18.95 8.41
N PHE A 59 -4.73 -19.29 8.28
CA PHE A 59 -5.75 -18.38 7.78
C PHE A 59 -6.41 -17.68 8.96
N PHE A 60 -6.25 -16.36 9.02
CA PHE A 60 -6.73 -15.51 10.11
C PHE A 60 -7.57 -14.36 9.56
N SER A 61 -8.74 -14.13 10.14
CA SER A 61 -9.55 -12.95 9.85
C SER A 61 -9.28 -11.86 10.88
N VAL A 62 -8.96 -10.65 10.41
CA VAL A 62 -8.75 -9.47 11.29
C VAL A 62 -9.98 -9.13 12.14
N LYS A 63 -11.16 -9.65 11.80
CA LYS A 63 -12.38 -9.47 12.59
C LYS A 63 -12.36 -10.30 13.87
N ASP A 64 -11.51 -11.32 13.94
CA ASP A 64 -11.49 -12.28 15.05
C ASP A 64 -10.62 -11.79 16.22
N GLY A 65 -9.91 -10.67 16.05
CA GLY A 65 -9.16 -10.01 17.10
C GLY A 65 -7.91 -10.77 17.56
N TRP A 66 -7.48 -10.54 18.79
CA TRP A 66 -6.22 -11.07 19.32
C TRP A 66 -6.21 -12.59 19.51
N GLY A 67 -7.34 -13.20 19.89
CA GLY A 67 -7.38 -14.59 20.36
C GLY A 67 -6.77 -15.59 19.37
N PRO A 68 -7.30 -15.72 18.14
CA PRO A 68 -6.78 -16.66 17.16
C PRO A 68 -5.35 -16.35 16.72
N LEU A 69 -4.99 -15.07 16.59
CA LEU A 69 -3.65 -14.64 16.20
C LEU A 69 -2.61 -15.00 17.26
N CYS A 70 -2.86 -14.66 18.53
CA CYS A 70 -1.97 -14.97 19.64
C CYS A 70 -1.81 -16.49 19.83
N LYS A 71 -2.89 -17.28 19.69
CA LYS A 71 -2.83 -18.75 19.73
C LYS A 71 -1.89 -19.30 18.65
N ALA A 72 -1.99 -18.81 17.43
CA ALA A 72 -1.14 -19.24 16.32
C ALA A 72 0.34 -18.91 16.52
N LEU A 73 0.61 -17.77 17.16
CA LEU A 73 1.97 -17.30 17.44
C LEU A 73 2.54 -17.85 18.75
N GLY A 74 1.78 -18.63 19.52
CA GLY A 74 2.18 -19.10 20.85
C GLY A 74 2.41 -17.96 21.84
N LYS A 75 1.57 -16.92 21.80
CA LYS A 75 1.64 -15.72 22.65
C LYS A 75 0.40 -15.58 23.52
N GLU A 76 0.54 -14.85 24.62
CA GLU A 76 -0.59 -14.45 25.46
C GLU A 76 -1.41 -13.34 24.78
N VAL A 77 -2.71 -13.30 25.05
CA VAL A 77 -3.60 -12.24 24.59
C VAL A 77 -3.40 -11.00 25.47
N PRO A 78 -3.14 -9.81 24.90
CA PRO A 78 -3.07 -8.57 25.67
C PRO A 78 -4.40 -8.28 26.38
N LYS A 79 -4.36 -7.98 27.68
CA LYS A 79 -5.57 -7.72 28.49
C LYS A 79 -6.15 -6.32 28.26
N ASP A 80 -5.27 -5.32 28.18
CA ASP A 80 -5.67 -3.90 28.20
C ASP A 80 -5.56 -3.21 26.84
N ILE A 81 -5.17 -3.95 25.79
CA ILE A 81 -4.93 -3.39 24.45
C ILE A 81 -5.99 -3.93 23.49
N PRO A 82 -6.92 -3.09 22.99
CA PRO A 82 -7.90 -3.52 22.00
C PRO A 82 -7.23 -3.86 20.67
N PHE A 83 -7.83 -4.77 19.90
CA PHE A 83 -7.32 -5.09 18.57
C PHE A 83 -7.38 -3.85 17.66
N PRO A 84 -6.29 -3.46 16.97
CA PRO A 84 -6.21 -2.18 16.28
C PRO A 84 -7.17 -2.11 15.08
N ARG A 85 -7.87 -0.98 14.95
CA ARG A 85 -8.76 -0.66 13.81
C ARG A 85 -8.47 0.75 13.30
N ILE A 86 -7.31 0.94 12.70
CA ILE A 86 -6.82 2.26 12.27
C ILE A 86 -6.89 2.49 10.76
N ASN A 87 -6.99 1.42 9.96
CA ASN A 87 -6.96 1.47 8.49
C ASN A 87 -8.28 0.97 7.90
N ASP A 88 -9.39 1.55 8.33
CA ASP A 88 -10.71 1.25 7.79
C ASP A 88 -11.05 2.15 6.59
N SER A 89 -12.12 1.82 5.86
CA SER A 89 -12.55 2.60 4.68
C SER A 89 -12.78 4.08 5.02
N LYS A 90 -13.35 4.37 6.19
CA LYS A 90 -13.58 5.74 6.65
C LYS A 90 -12.27 6.50 6.91
N ALA A 91 -11.22 5.84 7.40
CA ALA A 91 -9.90 6.46 7.52
C ALA A 91 -9.34 6.83 6.14
N ILE A 92 -9.44 5.92 5.17
CA ILE A 92 -9.02 6.19 3.78
C ILE A 92 -9.80 7.35 3.17
N ASP A 93 -11.12 7.36 3.31
CA ASP A 93 -11.98 8.43 2.79
C ASP A 93 -11.58 9.80 3.37
N ARG A 94 -11.31 9.86 4.67
CA ARG A 94 -10.86 11.09 5.34
C ARG A 94 -9.53 11.58 4.80
N VAL A 95 -8.55 10.68 4.63
CA VAL A 95 -7.24 11.01 4.06
C VAL A 95 -7.40 11.53 2.62
N ALA A 96 -8.18 10.84 1.79
CA ALA A 96 -8.44 11.26 0.42
C ALA A 96 -9.09 12.65 0.36
N GLN A 97 -10.17 12.88 1.12
CA GLN A 97 -10.87 14.16 1.15
C GLN A 97 -9.96 15.30 1.62
N TYR A 98 -9.12 15.07 2.61
CA TYR A 98 -8.18 16.07 3.12
C TYR A 98 -7.18 16.51 2.03
N HIS A 99 -6.57 15.55 1.34
CA HIS A 99 -5.60 15.85 0.28
C HIS A 99 -6.24 16.44 -0.97
N ILE A 100 -7.42 15.96 -1.38
CA ILE A 100 -8.16 16.51 -2.53
C ILE A 100 -8.54 17.97 -2.28
N LYS A 101 -9.16 18.29 -1.14
CA LYS A 101 -9.57 19.67 -0.81
C LYS A 101 -8.37 20.63 -0.79
N ARG A 102 -7.26 20.22 -0.18
CA ARG A 102 -6.03 21.01 -0.15
C ARG A 102 -5.40 21.17 -1.53
N GLY A 103 -5.42 20.11 -2.34
CA GLY A 103 -4.96 20.15 -3.73
C GLY A 103 -5.76 21.15 -4.55
N LEU A 104 -7.09 21.09 -4.49
CA LEU A 104 -7.99 22.00 -5.18
C LEU A 104 -7.78 23.46 -4.75
N ALA A 105 -7.66 23.71 -3.44
CA ALA A 105 -7.38 25.06 -2.94
C ALA A 105 -6.05 25.62 -3.47
N ARG A 106 -4.99 24.80 -3.50
CA ARG A 106 -3.68 25.20 -4.05
C ARG A 106 -3.78 25.52 -5.54
N TRP A 107 -4.47 24.68 -6.31
CA TRP A 107 -4.69 24.92 -7.74
C TRP A 107 -5.50 26.19 -8.01
N ALA A 108 -6.55 26.45 -7.21
CA ALA A 108 -7.34 27.68 -7.32
C ALA A 108 -6.49 28.94 -7.09
N VAL A 109 -5.56 28.90 -6.12
CA VAL A 109 -4.60 30.00 -5.89
C VAL A 109 -3.68 30.17 -7.10
N VAL A 110 -3.10 29.09 -7.63
CA VAL A 110 -2.21 29.15 -8.80
C VAL A 110 -2.93 29.77 -10.00
N PHE A 111 -4.14 29.29 -10.32
CA PHE A 111 -4.91 29.83 -11.45
C PHE A 111 -5.30 31.30 -11.25
N THR A 112 -5.66 31.69 -10.04
CA THR A 112 -5.96 33.10 -9.73
C THR A 112 -4.73 33.99 -9.94
N VAL A 113 -3.57 33.59 -9.42
CA VAL A 113 -2.32 34.37 -9.56
C VAL A 113 -1.90 34.49 -11.02
N VAL A 114 -1.90 33.38 -11.76
CA VAL A 114 -1.55 33.38 -13.20
C VAL A 114 -2.53 34.25 -13.99
N GLY A 115 -3.83 34.17 -13.69
CA GLY A 115 -4.86 35.00 -14.34
C GLY A 115 -4.64 36.50 -14.11
N VAL A 116 -4.38 36.90 -12.86
CA VAL A 116 -4.10 38.31 -12.50
C VAL A 116 -2.84 38.82 -13.19
N LEU A 117 -1.74 38.05 -13.19
CA LEU A 117 -0.50 38.45 -13.84
C LEU A 117 -0.66 38.56 -15.36
N SER A 118 -1.41 37.65 -15.98
CA SER A 118 -1.67 37.67 -17.42
C SER A 118 -2.51 38.89 -17.81
N ALA A 119 -3.55 39.21 -17.04
CA ALA A 119 -4.37 40.40 -17.24
C ALA A 119 -3.55 41.69 -17.06
N TRP A 120 -2.71 41.74 -16.02
CA TRP A 120 -1.83 42.88 -15.76
C TRP A 120 -0.82 43.11 -16.88
N TRP A 121 -0.21 42.05 -17.40
CA TRP A 121 0.69 42.12 -18.55
C TRP A 121 -0.01 42.67 -19.79
N PHE A 122 -1.21 42.15 -20.10
CA PHE A 122 -1.98 42.57 -21.26
C PHE A 122 -2.41 44.04 -21.19
N MET A 123 -2.68 44.58 -20.00
CA MET A 123 -3.00 46.00 -19.82
C MET A 123 -1.79 46.95 -19.92
N ARG A 124 -0.55 46.42 -19.92
CA ARG A 124 0.70 47.22 -19.96
C ARG A 124 1.46 47.16 -21.28
N VAL A 125 1.04 46.30 -22.20
CA VAL A 125 1.52 46.22 -23.59
C VAL A 125 0.61 47.07 -24.47
#